data_AF-A0A1I3UAP8-F1
#
_entry.id   AF-A0A1I3UAP8-F1
#
_cell.length_a   1.000
_cell.length_b   1.000
_cell.length_c   1.000
_cell.angle_alpha   90.00
_cell.angle_beta   90.00
_cell.angle_gamma   90.00
#
_symmetry.space_group_name_H-M   'P 1'
#
loop_
_entity.id
_entity.type
_entity.pdbx_description
1 polymer ?
#
loop_
_entity_poly.entity_id
_entity_poly.type
_entity_poly.pdbx_seq_one_letter_code
_entity_poly.pdbx_strand_id
1 'polypeptide(L)'
;MSWISDAGAGRRYNLRQHALPDFRFSAQLYGTHGRTVGEGWTYPDHDHPLFELNLVLEGRQTMTLDGVDYEQREGDLLLIQPGVAHRSRIGPSPSMTYFCLHLDVDDAVCHGRLAGLGNRLFAADSDAARRLRPYFDALAARADEAREGGADDGFAQRAAALQMLLALAEYAGEARHDGRGADGQAEHANPARPAGERSGGEAPAVQRLRERNALEKRVQELLRAPEGDGGPGGRALPPFRWAGVFSVMIPDRGFWTKPERFWAKVLLEDALAPHGNAVVIVGEQLMTAVLLSDRLAVPPIEEHAARSKSLLEKNLGVAIRLGIGGIARGAGELRGLYKQSLSGLDAAELFPAPGRDAGFVGRIVRLALLMIEADHADPGLTLNLLAKRLELTPNYLSALFTAETGRPFTWHLSRYRIDRAKALLRETNMKVYQVGKQVGYADQAYFSRLFKAVVGASPGEYRSGAPAD
;
A
#
# COMPACT_ATOMS: atom_id res chain seq x y z
N MET A 1 30.74 -9.51 13.45
CA MET A 1 31.65 -9.56 12.28
C MET A 1 32.89 -8.73 12.58
N SER A 2 34.07 -9.09 12.05
CA SER A 2 35.30 -8.31 12.20
C SER A 2 35.89 -7.99 10.84
N TRP A 3 36.15 -6.72 10.55
CA TRP A 3 36.78 -6.29 9.29
C TRP A 3 37.68 -5.07 9.51
N ILE A 4 38.52 -4.79 8.52
CA ILE A 4 39.44 -3.66 8.48
C ILE A 4 38.98 -2.75 7.34
N SER A 5 38.73 -1.47 7.63
CA SER A 5 38.34 -0.49 6.61
C SER A 5 39.60 0.13 5.99
N ASP A 6 39.82 -0.13 4.70
CA ASP A 6 40.90 0.51 3.92
C ASP A 6 40.68 2.03 3.82
N ALA A 7 39.43 2.48 3.68
CA ALA A 7 39.05 3.89 3.65
C ALA A 7 39.15 4.57 5.03
N GLY A 8 39.02 3.81 6.12
CA GLY A 8 39.16 4.27 7.50
C GLY A 8 40.61 4.31 8.01
N ALA A 9 41.59 4.29 7.11
CA ALA A 9 43.03 4.20 7.40
C ALA A 9 43.42 2.95 8.22
N GLY A 10 42.85 1.79 7.88
CA GLY A 10 43.20 0.51 8.50
C GLY A 10 42.58 0.26 9.88
N ARG A 11 41.56 1.03 10.27
CA ARG A 11 40.83 0.80 11.53
C ARG A 11 40.12 -0.55 11.53
N ARG A 12 40.36 -1.34 12.59
CA ARG A 12 39.74 -2.65 12.82
C ARG A 12 38.47 -2.51 13.64
N TYR A 13 37.37 -3.02 13.12
CA TYR A 13 36.07 -3.00 13.79
C TYR A 13 35.71 -4.40 14.30
N ASN A 14 35.25 -4.49 15.54
CA ASN A 14 34.70 -5.71 16.14
C ASN A 14 33.32 -5.39 16.71
N LEU A 15 32.26 -5.83 16.04
CA LEU A 15 30.87 -5.58 16.45
C LEU A 15 30.09 -6.89 16.54
N ARG A 16 29.38 -7.06 17.65
CA ARG A 16 28.33 -8.05 17.84
C ARG A 16 27.01 -7.30 18.03
N GLN A 17 26.11 -7.43 17.07
CA GLN A 17 24.83 -6.72 17.04
C GLN A 17 23.71 -7.73 16.85
N HIS A 18 22.63 -7.55 17.61
CA HIS A 18 21.35 -8.19 17.36
C HIS A 18 20.42 -7.09 16.85
N ALA A 19 19.94 -7.21 15.62
CA ALA A 19 19.01 -6.28 15.02
C ALA A 19 17.81 -7.05 14.49
N LEU A 20 16.62 -6.49 14.66
CA LEU A 20 15.47 -6.93 13.91
C LEU A 20 15.68 -6.55 12.44
N PRO A 21 15.17 -7.36 11.49
CA PRO A 21 15.08 -6.89 10.12
C PRO A 21 14.16 -5.65 10.09
N ASP A 22 14.51 -4.60 9.33
CA ASP A 22 13.52 -3.55 9.12
C ASP A 22 12.40 -4.14 8.29
N PHE A 23 11.19 -3.97 8.79
CA PHE A 23 9.96 -4.24 8.10
C PHE A 23 9.15 -2.95 8.08
N ARG A 24 8.36 -2.78 7.01
CA ARG A 24 7.42 -1.68 6.89
C ARG A 24 6.04 -2.26 7.00
N PHE A 25 5.29 -1.84 8.02
CA PHE A 25 3.88 -2.14 8.13
C PHE A 25 3.09 -0.88 7.78
N SER A 26 2.17 -0.99 6.83
CA SER A 26 1.21 0.06 6.54
C SER A 26 -0.17 -0.56 6.38
N ALA A 27 -1.16 0.01 7.05
CA ALA A 27 -2.55 -0.37 6.90
C ALA A 27 -3.43 0.89 6.82
N GLN A 28 -4.51 0.80 6.06
CA GLN A 28 -5.45 1.91 5.86
C GLN A 28 -6.88 1.42 5.94
N LEU A 29 -7.72 2.17 6.64
CA LEU A 29 -9.16 1.96 6.65
C LEU A 29 -9.80 2.86 5.62
N TYR A 30 -10.71 2.30 4.83
CA TYR A 30 -11.43 2.99 3.77
C TYR A 30 -12.92 2.88 3.98
N GLY A 31 -13.63 4.01 3.92
CA GLY A 31 -15.09 4.02 3.90
C GLY A 31 -15.77 3.23 5.01
N THR A 32 -15.14 3.08 6.19
CA THR A 32 -15.72 2.39 7.34
C THR A 32 -17.01 3.08 7.77
N HIS A 33 -18.10 2.33 7.92
CA HIS A 33 -19.42 2.90 8.17
C HIS A 33 -20.35 1.96 8.92
N GLY A 34 -21.23 2.54 9.75
CA GLY A 34 -22.42 1.88 10.27
C GLY A 34 -23.67 2.33 9.50
N ARG A 35 -24.64 1.45 9.28
CA ARG A 35 -25.93 1.79 8.68
C ARG A 35 -27.07 1.00 9.32
N THR A 36 -28.21 1.66 9.44
CA THR A 36 -29.51 1.05 9.73
C THR A 36 -30.40 1.16 8.50
N VAL A 37 -30.98 0.03 8.09
CA VAL A 37 -31.79 -0.09 6.87
C VAL A 37 -33.10 -0.81 7.15
N GLY A 38 -34.12 -0.53 6.33
CA GLY A 38 -35.46 -1.11 6.46
C GLY A 38 -35.76 -2.21 5.44
N GLU A 39 -37.00 -2.69 5.47
CA GLU A 39 -37.52 -3.74 4.59
C GLU A 39 -37.28 -3.44 3.09
N GLY A 40 -36.88 -4.47 2.33
CA GLY A 40 -36.63 -4.37 0.89
C GLY A 40 -35.29 -3.74 0.50
N TRP A 41 -34.45 -3.36 1.47
CA TRP A 41 -33.14 -2.79 1.18
C TRP A 41 -32.17 -3.82 0.56
N THR A 42 -31.42 -3.37 -0.45
CA THR A 42 -30.32 -4.11 -1.07
C THR A 42 -29.19 -3.16 -1.47
N TYR A 43 -27.96 -3.65 -1.32
CA TYR A 43 -26.78 -3.09 -1.95
C TYR A 43 -26.38 -3.95 -3.15
N PRO A 44 -26.15 -3.36 -4.34
CA PRO A 44 -25.92 -4.11 -5.57
C PRO A 44 -24.62 -4.93 -5.56
N ASP A 45 -24.49 -5.85 -6.53
CA ASP A 45 -23.24 -6.59 -6.78
C ASP A 45 -22.10 -5.61 -7.11
N HIS A 46 -20.98 -5.77 -6.42
CA HIS A 46 -19.72 -5.01 -6.62
C HIS A 46 -18.52 -5.83 -6.14
N ASP A 47 -17.31 -5.37 -6.41
CA ASP A 47 -16.06 -5.95 -5.92
C ASP A 47 -15.03 -4.85 -5.72
N HIS A 48 -14.06 -5.10 -4.83
CA HIS A 48 -13.00 -4.14 -4.54
C HIS A 48 -11.73 -4.83 -4.06
N PRO A 49 -10.55 -4.18 -4.15
CA PRO A 49 -9.27 -4.80 -3.81
C PRO A 49 -8.95 -4.83 -2.30
N LEU A 50 -9.93 -4.51 -1.44
CA LEU A 50 -9.77 -4.45 0.01
C LEU A 50 -10.29 -5.72 0.67
N PHE A 51 -9.75 -6.04 1.86
CA PHE A 51 -10.46 -6.93 2.77
C PHE A 51 -11.69 -6.18 3.31
N GLU A 52 -12.84 -6.84 3.37
CA GLU A 52 -14.00 -6.30 4.07
C GLU A 52 -14.34 -7.17 5.27
N LEU A 53 -14.58 -6.53 6.41
CA LEU A 53 -15.19 -7.15 7.57
C LEU A 53 -16.55 -6.52 7.82
N ASN A 54 -17.59 -7.34 7.75
CA ASN A 54 -18.98 -6.94 7.92
C ASN A 54 -19.56 -7.56 9.20
N LEU A 55 -19.96 -6.73 10.16
CA LEU A 55 -20.58 -7.14 11.43
C LEU A 55 -22.06 -6.77 11.41
N VAL A 56 -22.95 -7.72 11.71
CA VAL A 56 -24.37 -7.41 11.97
C VAL A 56 -24.52 -7.03 13.45
N LEU A 57 -24.99 -5.81 13.70
CA LEU A 57 -25.23 -5.28 15.05
C LEU A 57 -26.68 -5.55 15.52
N GLU A 58 -27.64 -5.61 14.60
CA GLU A 58 -29.04 -5.91 14.88
C GLU A 58 -29.72 -6.48 13.63
N GLY A 59 -30.64 -7.42 13.80
CA GLY A 59 -31.45 -7.98 12.73
C GLY A 59 -30.76 -9.12 11.97
N ARG A 60 -31.00 -9.21 10.66
CA ARG A 60 -30.48 -10.27 9.80
C ARG A 60 -30.06 -9.74 8.44
N GLN A 61 -28.99 -10.29 7.90
CA GLN A 61 -28.44 -9.95 6.59
C GLN A 61 -28.21 -11.22 5.77
N THR A 62 -28.48 -11.16 4.46
CA THR A 62 -27.91 -12.12 3.51
C THR A 62 -26.83 -11.40 2.72
N MET A 63 -25.60 -11.92 2.76
CA MET A 63 -24.52 -11.50 1.89
C MET A 63 -24.28 -12.58 0.83
N THR A 64 -24.39 -12.25 -0.46
CA THR A 64 -24.00 -13.18 -1.52
C THR A 64 -22.57 -12.92 -1.93
N LEU A 65 -21.67 -13.90 -1.83
CA LEU A 65 -20.28 -13.83 -2.31
C LEU A 65 -20.09 -14.85 -3.44
N ASP A 66 -19.72 -14.39 -4.65
CA ASP A 66 -19.56 -15.25 -5.85
C ASP A 66 -20.73 -16.23 -6.09
N GLY A 67 -21.96 -15.78 -5.79
CA GLY A 67 -23.18 -16.56 -5.94
C GLY A 67 -23.53 -17.49 -4.78
N VAL A 68 -22.71 -17.53 -3.72
CA VAL A 68 -22.98 -18.27 -2.47
C VAL A 68 -23.57 -17.33 -1.42
N ASP A 69 -24.73 -17.68 -0.88
CA ASP A 69 -25.40 -16.89 0.16
C ASP A 69 -24.85 -17.25 1.55
N TYR A 70 -24.45 -16.21 2.30
CA TYR A 70 -24.05 -16.25 3.70
C TYR A 70 -25.12 -15.53 4.53
N GLU A 71 -25.76 -16.27 5.43
CA GLU A 71 -26.78 -15.73 6.34
C GLU A 71 -26.11 -15.27 7.63
N GLN A 72 -26.14 -13.96 7.89
CA GLN A 72 -25.61 -13.35 9.11
C GLN A 72 -26.76 -13.00 10.07
N ARG A 73 -26.58 -13.37 11.33
CA ARG A 73 -27.40 -12.97 12.48
C ARG A 73 -26.68 -11.90 13.27
N GLU A 74 -27.38 -11.31 14.23
CA GLU A 74 -26.79 -10.41 15.20
C GLU A 74 -25.52 -11.00 15.84
N GLY A 75 -24.43 -10.22 15.76
CA GLY A 75 -23.11 -10.57 16.24
C GLY A 75 -22.24 -11.39 15.31
N ASP A 76 -22.78 -11.88 14.18
CA ASP A 76 -21.97 -12.60 13.19
C ASP A 76 -21.08 -11.63 12.40
N LEU A 77 -19.83 -12.04 12.19
CA LEU A 77 -18.83 -11.31 11.41
C LEU A 77 -18.54 -12.07 10.11
N LEU A 78 -18.62 -11.39 8.98
CA LEU A 78 -18.22 -11.94 7.69
C LEU A 78 -16.93 -11.27 7.21
N LEU A 79 -15.90 -12.07 6.95
CA LEU A 79 -14.69 -11.66 6.26
C LEU A 79 -14.84 -11.95 4.77
N ILE A 80 -14.71 -10.92 3.94
CA ILE A 80 -14.73 -10.97 2.48
C ILE A 80 -13.32 -10.67 1.97
N GLN A 81 -12.84 -11.52 1.06
CA GLN A 81 -11.51 -11.41 0.49
C GLN A 81 -11.45 -10.36 -0.64
N PRO A 82 -10.27 -9.76 -0.89
CA PRO A 82 -10.07 -8.86 -2.03
C PRO A 82 -10.52 -9.46 -3.36
N GLY A 83 -11.25 -8.67 -4.14
CA GLY A 83 -11.71 -9.02 -5.50
C GLY A 83 -12.88 -10.01 -5.58
N VAL A 84 -13.45 -10.42 -4.44
CA VAL A 84 -14.66 -11.26 -4.40
C VAL A 84 -15.86 -10.41 -4.76
N ALA A 85 -16.64 -10.83 -5.76
CA ALA A 85 -17.86 -10.14 -6.12
C ALA A 85 -18.94 -10.40 -5.06
N HIS A 86 -19.55 -9.34 -4.55
CA HIS A 86 -20.50 -9.44 -3.46
C HIS A 86 -21.63 -8.40 -3.49
N ARG A 87 -22.77 -8.79 -2.90
CA ARG A 87 -23.94 -7.94 -2.65
C ARG A 87 -24.51 -8.21 -1.28
N SER A 88 -25.20 -7.21 -0.74
CA SER A 88 -25.90 -7.31 0.54
C SER A 88 -27.40 -7.08 0.36
N ARG A 89 -28.22 -7.80 1.14
CA ARG A 89 -29.64 -7.50 1.31
C ARG A 89 -30.06 -7.74 2.75
N ILE A 90 -31.11 -7.04 3.16
CA ILE A 90 -31.76 -7.34 4.43
C ILE A 90 -32.32 -8.77 4.39
N GLY A 91 -32.04 -9.54 5.45
CA GLY A 91 -32.60 -10.87 5.67
C GLY A 91 -34.03 -10.80 6.23
N PRO A 92 -34.56 -11.90 6.79
CA PRO A 92 -35.90 -11.93 7.37
C PRO A 92 -35.98 -11.11 8.69
N SER A 93 -36.09 -9.79 8.58
CA SER A 93 -36.16 -8.83 9.68
C SER A 93 -36.83 -7.51 9.24
N PRO A 94 -37.60 -6.80 10.09
CA PRO A 94 -38.18 -5.50 9.73
C PRO A 94 -37.13 -4.39 9.55
N SER A 95 -35.99 -4.52 10.24
CA SER A 95 -34.84 -3.62 10.17
C SER A 95 -33.54 -4.39 10.35
N MET A 96 -32.43 -3.80 9.92
CA MET A 96 -31.09 -4.35 10.11
C MET A 96 -30.10 -3.22 10.35
N THR A 97 -29.24 -3.39 11.35
CA THR A 97 -28.11 -2.50 11.61
C THR A 97 -26.81 -3.28 11.43
N TYR A 98 -25.88 -2.74 10.64
CA TYR A 98 -24.60 -3.38 10.37
C TYR A 98 -23.45 -2.36 10.41
N PHE A 99 -22.24 -2.85 10.67
CA PHE A 99 -21.01 -2.08 10.64
C PHE A 99 -20.01 -2.75 9.70
N CYS A 100 -19.55 -1.99 8.70
CA CYS A 100 -18.67 -2.46 7.65
C CYS A 100 -17.34 -1.72 7.72
N LEU A 101 -16.24 -2.48 7.65
CA LEU A 101 -14.87 -1.98 7.66
C LEU A 101 -14.13 -2.51 6.44
N HIS A 102 -13.60 -1.61 5.62
CA HIS A 102 -12.71 -1.97 4.52
C HIS A 102 -11.28 -1.68 4.89
N LEU A 103 -10.42 -2.66 4.68
CA LEU A 103 -9.06 -2.67 5.15
C LEU A 103 -8.10 -2.94 3.99
N ASP A 104 -7.19 -1.98 3.82
CA ASP A 104 -5.99 -2.15 3.00
C ASP A 104 -4.80 -2.52 3.89
N VAL A 105 -4.15 -3.64 3.61
CA VAL A 105 -2.90 -4.05 4.28
C VAL A 105 -1.78 -4.12 3.26
N ASP A 106 -0.83 -3.20 3.36
CA ASP A 106 0.36 -3.10 2.53
C ASP A 106 1.57 -3.73 3.23
N ASP A 107 1.37 -4.97 3.69
CA ASP A 107 2.40 -5.83 4.27
C ASP A 107 2.10 -7.28 3.84
N ALA A 108 3.03 -7.89 3.09
CA ALA A 108 2.79 -9.21 2.49
C ALA A 108 2.59 -10.32 3.53
N VAL A 109 3.23 -10.21 4.70
CA VAL A 109 3.11 -11.22 5.77
C VAL A 109 1.72 -11.19 6.37
N CYS A 110 1.27 -10.01 6.81
CA CYS A 110 -0.07 -9.81 7.36
C CYS A 110 -1.14 -10.11 6.30
N HIS A 111 -0.99 -9.58 5.09
CA HIS A 111 -1.91 -9.84 3.97
C HIS A 111 -2.01 -11.34 3.68
N GLY A 112 -0.89 -12.07 3.61
CA GLY A 112 -0.89 -13.51 3.37
C GLY A 112 -1.54 -14.33 4.48
N ARG A 113 -1.53 -13.85 5.74
CA ARG A 113 -2.27 -14.47 6.84
C ARG A 113 -3.78 -14.26 6.67
N LEU A 114 -4.20 -13.03 6.43
CA LEU A 114 -5.61 -12.68 6.23
C LEU A 114 -6.20 -13.40 5.01
N ALA A 115 -5.45 -13.44 3.90
CA ALA A 115 -5.81 -14.18 2.70
C ALA A 115 -5.98 -15.69 2.97
N GLY A 116 -5.19 -16.24 3.89
CA GLY A 116 -5.27 -17.64 4.32
C GLY A 116 -6.57 -18.03 5.01
N LEU A 117 -7.36 -17.07 5.51
CA LEU A 117 -8.66 -17.36 6.12
C LEU A 117 -9.73 -17.67 5.07
N GLY A 118 -9.58 -17.16 3.84
CA GLY A 118 -10.62 -17.21 2.81
C GLY A 118 -11.85 -16.37 3.16
N ASN A 119 -12.91 -16.47 2.36
CA ASN A 119 -14.22 -15.92 2.72
C ASN A 119 -14.76 -16.71 3.92
N ARG A 120 -15.08 -16.04 5.02
CA ARG A 120 -15.40 -16.74 6.27
C ARG A 120 -16.45 -16.01 7.10
N LEU A 121 -17.50 -16.73 7.46
CA LEU A 121 -18.44 -16.35 8.48
C LEU A 121 -17.94 -16.83 9.84
N PHE A 122 -17.78 -15.89 10.78
CA PHE A 122 -17.53 -16.15 12.18
C PHE A 122 -18.84 -15.97 12.93
N ALA A 123 -19.41 -17.07 13.41
CA ALA A 123 -20.60 -17.03 14.24
C ALA A 123 -20.35 -16.20 15.51
N ALA A 124 -21.36 -15.52 16.01
CA ALA A 124 -21.27 -14.61 17.16
C ALA A 124 -20.63 -15.23 18.42
N ASP A 125 -20.80 -16.54 18.61
CA ASP A 125 -20.26 -17.31 19.74
C ASP A 125 -18.85 -17.86 19.52
N SER A 126 -18.33 -17.76 18.30
CA SER A 126 -16.97 -18.20 17.95
C SER A 126 -15.90 -17.41 18.72
N ASP A 127 -14.76 -18.05 18.96
CA ASP A 127 -13.60 -17.40 19.58
C ASP A 127 -13.15 -16.18 18.76
N ALA A 128 -13.09 -16.30 17.43
CA ALA A 128 -12.77 -15.20 16.53
C ALA A 128 -13.71 -13.99 16.73
N ALA A 129 -15.03 -14.22 16.72
CA ALA A 129 -16.01 -13.15 16.91
C ALA A 129 -15.85 -12.52 18.30
N ARG A 130 -15.68 -13.33 19.36
CA ARG A 130 -15.46 -12.81 20.73
C ARG A 130 -14.19 -11.99 20.88
N ARG A 131 -13.10 -12.36 20.19
CA ARG A 131 -11.83 -11.59 20.17
C ARG A 131 -11.96 -10.28 19.39
N LEU A 132 -12.68 -10.28 18.28
CA LEU A 132 -12.78 -9.13 17.37
C LEU A 132 -13.85 -8.12 17.81
N ARG A 133 -14.96 -8.60 18.39
CA ARG A 133 -16.14 -7.81 18.72
C ARG A 133 -15.86 -6.55 19.55
N PRO A 134 -15.03 -6.59 20.62
CA PRO A 134 -14.74 -5.39 21.41
C PRO A 134 -14.12 -4.26 20.59
N TYR A 135 -13.31 -4.59 19.58
CA TYR A 135 -12.69 -3.59 18.72
C TYR A 135 -13.68 -3.02 17.71
N PHE A 136 -14.60 -3.84 17.20
CA PHE A 136 -15.70 -3.37 16.36
C PHE A 136 -16.64 -2.45 17.12
N ASP A 137 -17.08 -2.84 18.32
CA ASP A 137 -17.95 -2.00 19.16
C ASP A 137 -17.26 -0.68 19.52
N ALA A 138 -15.95 -0.72 19.81
CA ALA A 138 -15.15 0.46 20.09
C ALA A 138 -14.99 1.40 18.89
N LEU A 139 -14.96 0.88 17.66
CA LEU A 139 -14.93 1.67 16.43
C LEU A 139 -16.32 2.22 16.08
N ALA A 140 -17.37 1.42 16.26
CA ALA A 140 -18.77 1.81 16.02
C ALA A 140 -19.21 2.94 16.95
N ALA A 141 -19.00 2.79 18.26
CA ALA A 141 -19.32 3.83 19.25
C ALA A 141 -18.63 5.16 18.93
N ARG A 142 -17.35 5.12 18.51
CA ARG A 142 -16.60 6.32 18.12
C ARG A 142 -17.10 6.94 16.83
N ALA A 143 -17.56 6.14 15.87
CA ALA A 143 -18.17 6.65 14.65
C ALA A 143 -19.47 7.43 14.95
N ASP A 144 -20.26 6.95 15.91
CA ASP A 144 -21.46 7.63 16.39
C ASP A 144 -21.13 8.93 17.16
N GLU A 145 -20.16 8.90 18.08
CA GLU A 145 -19.69 10.09 18.81
C GLU A 145 -19.16 11.19 17.87
N ALA A 146 -18.39 10.82 16.84
CA ALA A 146 -17.87 11.75 15.84
C ALA A 146 -19.01 12.40 15.03
N ARG A 147 -20.09 11.65 14.73
CA ARG A 147 -21.28 12.16 14.05
C ARG A 147 -22.03 13.19 14.90
N GLU A 148 -22.01 13.04 16.22
CA GLU A 148 -22.71 13.89 17.19
C GLU A 148 -21.91 15.15 17.61
N GLY A 149 -20.76 15.39 16.97
CA GLY A 149 -19.93 16.58 17.22
C GLY A 149 -19.03 16.45 18.45
N GLY A 150 -18.79 15.23 18.94
CA GLY A 150 -17.79 14.93 19.97
C GLY A 150 -16.37 15.24 19.51
N ALA A 151 -15.45 15.42 20.46
CA ALA A 151 -14.04 15.63 20.15
C ALA A 151 -13.45 14.39 19.45
N ASP A 152 -12.96 14.57 18.22
CA ASP A 152 -12.33 13.50 17.44
C ASP A 152 -10.99 13.09 18.07
N ASP A 153 -11.01 12.08 18.95
CA ASP A 153 -9.79 11.39 19.37
C ASP A 153 -9.34 10.40 18.28
N GLY A 154 -8.86 10.97 17.17
CA GLY A 154 -8.37 10.18 16.05
C GLY A 154 -7.21 9.26 16.43
N PHE A 155 -6.50 9.48 17.55
CA PHE A 155 -5.48 8.54 18.01
C PHE A 155 -6.10 7.26 18.57
N ALA A 156 -7.14 7.38 19.39
CA ALA A 156 -7.87 6.22 19.91
C ALA A 156 -8.51 5.38 18.79
N GLN A 157 -9.07 6.01 17.74
CA GLN A 157 -9.57 5.29 16.56
C GLN A 157 -8.48 4.48 15.87
N ARG A 158 -7.29 5.07 15.66
CA ARG A 158 -6.13 4.38 15.07
C ARG A 158 -5.64 3.24 15.96
N ALA A 159 -5.62 3.43 17.27
CA ALA A 159 -5.25 2.39 18.21
C ALA A 159 -6.22 1.20 18.16
N ALA A 160 -7.54 1.45 18.15
CA ALA A 160 -8.56 0.41 18.02
C ALA A 160 -8.43 -0.36 16.71
N ALA A 161 -8.20 0.34 15.59
CA ALA A 161 -7.97 -0.27 14.29
C ALA A 161 -6.73 -1.18 14.27
N LEU A 162 -5.62 -0.73 14.86
CA LEU A 162 -4.39 -1.52 14.97
C LEU A 162 -4.55 -2.75 15.87
N GLN A 163 -5.31 -2.62 16.97
CA GLN A 163 -5.61 -3.75 17.87
C GLN A 163 -6.50 -4.79 17.19
N MET A 164 -7.51 -4.36 16.45
CA MET A 164 -8.35 -5.26 15.65
C MET A 164 -7.52 -6.01 14.60
N LEU A 165 -6.66 -5.28 13.88
CA LEU A 165 -5.74 -5.85 12.90
C LEU A 165 -4.81 -6.90 13.49
N LEU A 166 -4.25 -6.59 14.66
CA LEU A 166 -3.41 -7.53 15.40
C LEU A 166 -4.20 -8.78 15.78
N ALA A 167 -5.37 -8.63 16.40
CA ALA A 167 -6.22 -9.75 16.81
C ALA A 167 -6.61 -10.65 15.63
N LEU A 168 -6.95 -10.04 14.48
CA LEU A 168 -7.29 -10.78 13.26
C LEU A 168 -6.07 -11.52 12.67
N ALA A 169 -4.90 -10.88 12.65
CA ALA A 169 -3.67 -11.48 12.13
C ALA A 169 -3.08 -12.56 13.05
N GLU A 170 -3.31 -12.46 14.36
CA GLU A 170 -2.97 -13.50 15.35
C GLU A 170 -3.88 -14.71 15.15
N TYR A 171 -5.20 -14.52 15.12
CA TYR A 171 -6.16 -15.59 14.84
C TYR A 171 -5.86 -16.31 13.51
N ALA A 172 -5.54 -15.54 12.45
CA ALA A 172 -5.16 -16.11 11.16
C ALA A 172 -3.85 -16.92 11.19
N GLY A 173 -2.89 -16.53 12.04
CA GLY A 173 -1.65 -17.26 12.24
C GLY A 173 -1.87 -18.58 12.98
N GLU A 174 -2.73 -18.57 14.00
CA GLU A 174 -3.11 -19.74 14.80
C GLU A 174 -3.87 -20.77 13.95
N ALA A 175 -4.89 -20.34 13.21
CA ALA A 175 -5.70 -21.21 12.35
C ALA A 175 -4.91 -21.96 11.27
N ARG A 176 -3.73 -21.46 10.87
CA ARG A 176 -2.83 -22.12 9.91
C ARG A 176 -1.92 -23.17 10.54
N HIS A 177 -1.55 -23.00 11.81
CA HIS A 177 -0.61 -23.89 12.48
C HIS A 177 -1.24 -25.22 12.90
N ASP A 178 -2.55 -25.25 13.11
CA ASP A 178 -3.22 -26.40 13.70
C ASP A 178 -3.61 -27.51 12.72
N GLY A 179 -3.56 -27.29 11.40
CA GLY A 179 -3.87 -28.32 10.38
C GLY A 179 -5.24 -29.01 10.51
N ARG A 180 -6.07 -28.57 11.46
CA ARG A 180 -7.41 -29.05 11.77
C ARG A 180 -8.38 -28.06 11.16
N GLY A 181 -9.36 -28.57 10.42
CA GLY A 181 -10.60 -27.84 10.23
C GLY A 181 -11.06 -27.35 11.60
N ALA A 182 -11.42 -26.08 11.65
CA ALA A 182 -11.91 -25.42 12.85
C ALA A 182 -13.05 -26.25 13.47
N ASP A 183 -12.78 -26.86 14.63
CA ASP A 183 -13.65 -26.93 15.80
C ASP A 183 -13.07 -27.91 16.85
N GLY A 184 -13.02 -27.47 18.11
CA GLY A 184 -12.69 -28.32 19.26
C GLY A 184 -11.89 -27.62 20.37
N GLN A 185 -12.61 -26.94 21.26
CA GLN A 185 -12.20 -26.25 22.51
C GLN A 185 -11.03 -26.87 23.31
N ALA A 186 -10.11 -26.02 23.80
CA ALA A 186 -9.61 -25.89 25.19
C ALA A 186 -8.27 -25.13 25.24
N GLU A 187 -8.32 -23.83 25.57
CA GLU A 187 -7.16 -22.95 25.77
C GLU A 187 -6.64 -23.02 27.22
N HIS A 188 -5.32 -23.18 27.41
CA HIS A 188 -4.61 -22.82 28.65
C HIS A 188 -3.18 -22.33 28.35
N ALA A 189 -2.79 -21.21 28.99
CA ALA A 189 -1.63 -20.37 28.68
C ALA A 189 -0.58 -20.26 29.83
N ASN A 190 0.47 -19.44 29.60
CA ASN A 190 1.24 -18.54 30.53
C ASN A 190 2.72 -18.92 30.87
N PRO A 191 3.64 -18.03 31.38
CA PRO A 191 3.74 -16.54 31.43
C PRO A 191 5.13 -15.84 31.13
N ALA A 192 5.01 -14.53 30.78
CA ALA A 192 5.74 -13.24 31.00
C ALA A 192 7.23 -12.98 31.45
N ARG A 193 7.70 -11.77 31.02
CA ARG A 193 8.95 -10.97 31.26
C ARG A 193 8.99 -10.17 32.58
N PRO A 194 10.09 -9.42 32.87
CA PRO A 194 9.93 -7.99 33.23
C PRO A 194 11.00 -6.99 32.68
N ALA A 195 10.78 -5.70 32.95
CA ALA A 195 11.34 -4.47 32.33
C ALA A 195 12.38 -3.71 33.19
N GLY A 196 13.02 -2.65 32.64
CA GLY A 196 13.85 -1.71 33.39
C GLY A 196 14.39 -0.48 32.62
N GLU A 197 13.81 0.69 32.96
CA GLU A 197 14.18 2.13 33.02
C GLU A 197 15.39 2.82 32.30
N ARG A 198 15.16 4.12 32.00
CA ARG A 198 16.05 5.20 31.45
C ARG A 198 16.96 5.77 32.57
N SER A 199 18.04 6.56 32.40
CA SER A 199 18.47 7.64 31.48
C SER A 199 19.97 7.95 31.72
N GLY A 200 20.76 8.49 30.77
CA GLY A 200 21.17 9.91 30.80
C GLY A 200 22.64 10.13 30.34
N GLY A 201 22.88 11.12 29.46
CA GLY A 201 24.19 11.69 29.08
C GLY A 201 24.71 11.32 27.68
N GLU A 202 24.61 12.21 26.69
CA GLU A 202 25.07 11.93 25.31
C GLU A 202 26.57 12.15 25.10
N ALA A 203 27.27 11.10 24.67
CA ALA A 203 28.64 11.18 24.21
C ALA A 203 28.74 11.94 22.85
N PRO A 204 29.85 12.62 22.54
CA PRO A 204 30.05 13.35 21.27
C PRO A 204 29.84 12.52 19.99
N ALA A 205 29.98 11.20 20.08
CA ALA A 205 29.65 10.28 18.99
C ALA A 205 28.15 10.18 18.71
N VAL A 206 27.32 10.28 19.76
CA VAL A 206 25.86 10.26 19.67
C VAL A 206 25.35 11.57 19.04
N GLN A 207 25.97 12.70 19.37
CA GLN A 207 25.67 13.98 18.73
C GLN A 207 25.95 13.95 17.22
N ARG A 208 27.12 13.43 16.80
CA ARG A 208 27.45 13.26 15.37
C ARG A 208 26.49 12.30 14.66
N LEU A 209 26.09 11.23 15.34
CA LEU A 209 25.12 10.27 14.82
C LEU A 209 23.73 10.93 14.64
N ARG A 210 23.30 11.76 15.59
CA ARG A 210 22.06 12.54 15.48
C ARG A 210 22.10 13.53 14.34
N GLU A 211 23.20 14.27 14.17
CA GLU A 211 23.39 15.20 13.07
C GLU A 211 23.33 14.50 11.71
N ARG A 212 23.96 13.32 11.60
CA ARG A 212 23.90 12.47 10.41
C ARG A 212 22.48 11.98 10.14
N ASN A 213 21.80 11.43 11.13
CA ASN A 213 20.42 10.93 10.98
C ASN A 213 19.45 12.07 10.63
N ALA A 214 19.64 13.26 11.20
CA ALA A 214 18.86 14.45 10.86
C ALA A 214 19.14 14.95 9.44
N LEU A 215 20.38 14.83 8.96
CA LEU A 215 20.72 15.12 7.56
C LEU A 215 20.08 14.10 6.60
N GLU A 216 20.15 12.82 6.93
CA GLU A 216 19.53 11.74 6.15
C GLU A 216 18.02 11.94 5.99
N LYS A 217 17.33 12.21 7.09
CA LYS A 217 15.88 12.50 7.09
C LYS A 217 15.54 13.70 6.19
N ARG A 218 16.30 14.79 6.26
CA ARG A 218 16.09 15.99 5.43
C ARG A 218 16.27 15.72 3.94
N VAL A 219 17.32 14.99 3.57
CA VAL A 219 17.53 14.61 2.16
C VAL A 219 16.40 13.68 1.70
N GLN A 220 15.98 12.72 2.52
CA GLN A 220 14.88 11.81 2.19
C GLN A 220 13.54 12.53 1.97
N GLU A 221 13.21 13.51 2.82
CA GLU A 221 12.03 14.36 2.66
C GLU A 221 12.11 15.18 1.37
N LEU A 222 13.26 15.79 1.07
CA LEU A 222 13.46 16.59 -0.15
C LEU A 222 13.27 15.77 -1.42
N LEU A 223 13.76 14.54 -1.46
CA LEU A 223 13.62 13.67 -2.62
C LEU A 223 12.17 13.18 -2.82
N ARG A 224 11.36 13.16 -1.75
CA ARG A 224 9.99 12.62 -1.73
C ARG A 224 8.86 13.66 -1.68
N ALA A 225 9.15 14.94 -1.45
CA ALA A 225 8.13 15.99 -1.31
C ALA A 225 7.27 16.17 -2.59
N PRO A 226 5.99 16.60 -2.52
CA PRO A 226 5.12 16.86 -3.68
C PRO A 226 5.60 18.05 -4.54
N GLU A 227 5.18 18.13 -5.82
CA GLU A 227 5.50 19.29 -6.70
C GLU A 227 4.57 20.47 -6.40
N GLY A 228 5.15 21.66 -6.17
CA GLY A 228 4.40 22.92 -6.05
C GLY A 228 4.09 23.39 -4.64
N ASP A 229 4.42 22.62 -3.61
CA ASP A 229 4.44 23.13 -2.24
C ASP A 229 5.82 23.76 -1.99
N GLY A 230 5.85 25.01 -1.50
CA GLY A 230 7.08 25.60 -1.01
C GLY A 230 7.60 24.70 0.10
N GLY A 231 8.64 23.92 -0.20
CA GLY A 231 9.06 22.75 0.59
C GLY A 231 9.10 23.01 2.09
N PRO A 232 8.92 21.95 2.91
CA PRO A 232 8.63 22.08 4.34
C PRO A 232 9.60 23.05 5.01
N GLY A 233 9.03 24.11 5.59
CA GLY A 233 9.77 25.02 6.45
C GLY A 233 10.41 24.22 7.59
N GLY A 234 11.74 24.33 7.74
CA GLY A 234 12.36 24.08 9.04
C GLY A 234 13.69 23.33 9.12
N ARG A 235 14.53 23.30 8.08
CA ARG A 235 16.01 23.48 8.16
C ARG A 235 16.66 23.18 6.82
N ALA A 236 17.35 24.17 6.25
CA ALA A 236 18.11 24.02 5.02
C ALA A 236 19.11 22.84 5.09
N LEU A 237 19.39 22.23 3.94
CA LEU A 237 20.57 21.37 3.79
C LEU A 237 21.81 22.17 4.23
N PRO A 238 22.86 21.50 4.76
CA PRO A 238 24.14 22.17 4.99
C PRO A 238 24.58 22.84 3.68
N PRO A 239 25.24 24.01 3.73
CA PRO A 239 25.67 24.70 2.53
C PRO A 239 26.59 23.80 1.69
N PHE A 240 26.37 23.78 0.39
CA PHE A 240 27.18 23.05 -0.58
C PHE A 240 27.35 23.88 -1.85
N ARG A 241 28.46 23.67 -2.56
CA ARG A 241 28.72 24.27 -3.88
C ARG A 241 28.13 23.44 -5.01
N TRP A 242 28.16 22.13 -4.83
CA TRP A 242 27.56 21.18 -5.75
C TRP A 242 27.12 19.94 -4.98
N ALA A 243 26.15 19.22 -5.55
CA ALA A 243 25.69 17.96 -5.00
C ALA A 243 25.58 16.88 -6.08
N GLY A 244 26.18 15.71 -5.85
CA GLY A 244 26.09 14.58 -6.76
C GLY A 244 24.98 13.62 -6.38
N VAL A 245 24.23 13.10 -7.35
CA VAL A 245 23.15 12.12 -7.13
C VAL A 245 23.34 10.90 -8.02
N PHE A 246 23.32 9.72 -7.43
CA PHE A 246 23.24 8.45 -8.15
C PHE A 246 22.54 7.39 -7.31
N SER A 247 21.97 6.39 -7.98
CA SER A 247 21.29 5.27 -7.34
C SER A 247 21.99 3.96 -7.69
N VAL A 248 22.07 3.06 -6.72
CA VAL A 248 22.57 1.70 -6.88
C VAL A 248 21.45 0.71 -6.64
N MET A 249 21.32 -0.29 -7.52
CA MET A 249 20.34 -1.36 -7.40
C MET A 249 21.07 -2.70 -7.33
N ILE A 250 20.65 -3.53 -6.37
CA ILE A 250 21.06 -4.92 -6.26
C ILE A 250 19.87 -5.76 -6.72
N PRO A 251 19.96 -6.50 -7.84
CA PRO A 251 18.83 -7.26 -8.36
C PRO A 251 18.34 -8.39 -7.44
N ASP A 252 19.19 -8.90 -6.53
CA ASP A 252 18.79 -9.89 -5.53
C ASP A 252 17.82 -9.26 -4.51
N ARG A 253 16.53 -9.57 -4.62
CA ARG A 253 15.51 -9.11 -3.66
C ARG A 253 15.76 -9.60 -2.24
N GLY A 254 16.33 -10.79 -2.09
CA GLY A 254 16.68 -11.35 -0.79
C GLY A 254 17.81 -10.57 -0.11
N PHE A 255 18.61 -9.81 -0.86
CA PHE A 255 19.59 -8.89 -0.28
C PHE A 255 18.92 -7.78 0.53
N TRP A 256 17.82 -7.21 0.00
CA TRP A 256 17.17 -6.05 0.59
C TRP A 256 16.42 -6.36 1.88
N THR A 257 16.21 -7.62 2.24
CA THR A 257 15.65 -8.03 3.55
C THR A 257 16.72 -8.38 4.58
N LYS A 258 17.99 -8.48 4.15
CA LYS A 258 19.12 -8.89 4.98
C LYS A 258 19.80 -7.67 5.64
N PRO A 259 20.42 -7.83 6.84
CA PRO A 259 21.23 -6.79 7.47
C PRO A 259 22.35 -6.22 6.58
N GLU A 260 22.81 -7.01 5.61
CA GLU A 260 23.79 -6.74 4.54
C GLU A 260 23.55 -5.41 3.83
N ARG A 261 22.29 -4.97 3.71
CA ARG A 261 21.96 -3.64 3.15
C ARG A 261 22.52 -2.47 3.96
N PHE A 262 22.62 -2.60 5.29
CA PHE A 262 23.23 -1.58 6.12
C PHE A 262 24.75 -1.50 5.93
N TRP A 263 25.37 -2.65 5.69
CA TRP A 263 26.80 -2.72 5.38
C TRP A 263 27.10 -2.05 4.03
N ALA A 264 26.27 -2.31 3.02
CA ALA A 264 26.33 -1.62 1.74
C ALA A 264 26.15 -0.10 1.87
N LYS A 265 25.18 0.36 2.69
CA LYS A 265 25.01 1.78 3.02
C LYS A 265 26.30 2.39 3.59
N VAL A 266 26.89 1.75 4.61
CA VAL A 266 28.11 2.23 5.26
C VAL A 266 29.30 2.24 4.31
N LEU A 267 29.49 1.19 3.51
CA LEU A 267 30.54 1.13 2.48
C LEU A 267 30.40 2.26 1.47
N LEU A 268 29.17 2.58 1.07
CA LEU A 268 28.88 3.65 0.12
C LEU A 268 29.14 5.04 0.74
N GLU A 269 28.75 5.26 2.00
CA GLU A 269 29.06 6.48 2.75
C GLU A 269 30.57 6.68 2.89
N ASP A 270 31.29 5.64 3.31
CA ASP A 270 32.74 5.67 3.50
C ASP A 270 33.49 5.93 2.18
N ALA A 271 33.04 5.34 1.07
CA ALA A 271 33.63 5.55 -0.25
C ALA A 271 33.50 7.00 -0.74
N LEU A 272 32.45 7.71 -0.30
CA LEU A 272 32.13 9.06 -0.74
C LEU A 272 32.60 10.14 0.26
N ALA A 273 32.83 9.77 1.52
CA ALA A 273 33.28 10.67 2.59
C ALA A 273 34.51 11.54 2.22
N PRO A 274 35.50 11.05 1.45
CA PRO A 274 36.62 11.88 1.03
C PRO A 274 36.25 13.04 0.09
N HIS A 275 35.00 13.13 -0.40
CA HIS A 275 34.56 14.09 -1.40
C HIS A 275 33.49 15.06 -0.90
N GLY A 276 32.95 14.85 0.31
CA GLY A 276 31.90 15.67 0.90
C GLY A 276 31.06 14.90 1.91
N ASN A 277 29.93 15.50 2.31
CA ASN A 277 28.95 14.86 3.16
C ASN A 277 28.07 13.94 2.33
N ALA A 278 28.39 12.64 2.35
CA ALA A 278 27.57 11.62 1.71
C ALA A 278 26.37 11.25 2.59
N VAL A 279 25.22 11.19 1.95
CA VAL A 279 23.96 10.73 2.53
C VAL A 279 23.45 9.61 1.65
N VAL A 280 23.36 8.41 2.21
CA VAL A 280 22.84 7.25 1.47
C VAL A 280 21.47 6.90 2.01
N ILE A 281 20.46 7.00 1.15
CA ILE A 281 19.08 6.65 1.47
C ILE A 281 18.84 5.22 1.00
N VAL A 282 18.45 4.35 1.94
CA VAL A 282 18.09 2.96 1.64
C VAL A 282 16.60 2.90 1.31
N GLY A 283 16.27 2.49 0.09
CA GLY A 283 14.92 2.20 -0.38
C GLY A 283 14.60 0.70 -0.33
N GLU A 284 13.47 0.32 -0.93
CA GLU A 284 12.99 -1.07 -0.90
C GLU A 284 13.80 -2.01 -1.80
N GLN A 285 14.30 -1.53 -2.95
CA GLN A 285 15.12 -2.32 -3.90
C GLN A 285 16.33 -1.55 -4.45
N LEU A 286 16.64 -0.39 -3.86
CA LEU A 286 17.75 0.47 -4.29
C LEU A 286 18.28 1.31 -3.13
N MET A 287 19.49 1.83 -3.27
CA MET A 287 20.04 2.89 -2.43
C MET A 287 20.33 4.11 -3.30
N THR A 288 20.02 5.30 -2.81
CA THR A 288 20.36 6.56 -3.48
C THR A 288 21.42 7.29 -2.66
N ALA A 289 22.56 7.56 -3.27
CA ALA A 289 23.61 8.39 -2.69
C ALA A 289 23.42 9.85 -3.13
N VAL A 290 23.44 10.75 -2.14
CA VAL A 290 23.50 12.19 -2.32
C VAL A 290 24.77 12.70 -1.67
N LEU A 291 25.71 13.21 -2.47
CA LEU A 291 26.99 13.74 -2.02
C LEU A 291 26.93 15.26 -2.00
N LEU A 292 26.86 15.88 -0.83
CA LEU A 292 26.88 17.34 -0.67
C LEU A 292 28.33 17.80 -0.47
N SER A 293 28.86 18.63 -1.37
CA SER A 293 30.26 19.06 -1.31
C SER A 293 30.41 20.58 -1.38
N ASP A 294 31.28 21.12 -0.52
CA ASP A 294 31.70 22.52 -0.50
C ASP A 294 32.97 22.78 -1.33
N ARG A 295 33.51 21.74 -1.97
CA ARG A 295 34.76 21.80 -2.72
C ARG A 295 34.61 22.55 -4.03
N LEU A 296 35.69 23.22 -4.43
CA LEU A 296 35.82 23.90 -5.72
C LEU A 296 35.83 22.93 -6.90
N ALA A 297 36.51 21.79 -6.74
CA ALA A 297 36.55 20.76 -7.77
C ALA A 297 35.25 19.95 -7.78
N VAL A 298 34.63 19.85 -8.96
CA VAL A 298 33.47 19.00 -9.22
C VAL A 298 33.97 17.73 -9.91
N PRO A 299 34.05 16.58 -9.22
CA PRO A 299 34.47 15.34 -9.85
C PRO A 299 33.33 14.76 -10.71
N PRO A 300 33.64 13.96 -11.75
CA PRO A 300 32.63 13.23 -12.50
C PRO A 300 31.91 12.25 -11.58
N ILE A 301 30.61 12.48 -11.35
CA ILE A 301 29.81 11.67 -10.42
C ILE A 301 29.70 10.22 -10.91
N GLU A 302 29.79 10.00 -12.22
CA GLU A 302 29.83 8.71 -12.90
C GLU A 302 31.03 7.88 -12.44
N GLU A 303 32.19 8.49 -12.28
CA GLU A 303 33.42 7.82 -11.86
C GLU A 303 33.33 7.39 -10.39
N HIS A 304 32.73 8.22 -9.54
CA HIS A 304 32.43 7.87 -8.15
C HIS A 304 31.40 6.75 -8.05
N ALA A 305 30.31 6.84 -8.82
CA ALA A 305 29.30 5.80 -8.88
C ALA A 305 29.91 4.46 -9.36
N ALA A 306 30.78 4.49 -10.38
CA ALA A 306 31.47 3.30 -10.90
C ALA A 306 32.42 2.69 -9.86
N ARG A 307 33.21 3.50 -9.16
CA ARG A 307 34.07 3.03 -8.05
C ARG A 307 33.25 2.43 -6.90
N SER A 308 32.17 3.10 -6.51
CA SER A 308 31.23 2.62 -5.49
C SER A 308 30.60 1.29 -5.88
N LYS A 309 30.18 1.13 -7.13
CA LYS A 309 29.72 -0.16 -7.68
C LYS A 309 30.79 -1.23 -7.50
N SER A 310 32.00 -1.03 -8.04
CA SER A 310 33.07 -2.03 -7.98
C SER A 310 33.43 -2.41 -6.54
N LEU A 311 33.42 -1.44 -5.62
CA LEU A 311 33.65 -1.69 -4.19
C LEU A 311 32.55 -2.57 -3.60
N LEU A 312 31.29 -2.25 -3.86
CA LEU A 312 30.15 -3.00 -3.34
C LEU A 312 30.09 -4.42 -3.93
N GLU A 313 30.29 -4.58 -5.24
CA GLU A 313 30.32 -5.90 -5.89
C GLU A 313 31.44 -6.79 -5.32
N LYS A 314 32.63 -6.21 -5.10
CA LYS A 314 33.76 -6.93 -4.49
C LYS A 314 33.48 -7.37 -3.05
N ASN A 315 32.85 -6.52 -2.24
CA ASN A 315 32.63 -6.81 -0.81
C ASN A 315 31.39 -7.66 -0.54
N LEU A 316 30.37 -7.57 -1.40
CA LEU A 316 29.08 -8.24 -1.21
C LEU A 316 28.93 -9.49 -2.08
N GLY A 317 29.74 -9.63 -3.14
CA GLY A 317 29.66 -10.76 -4.07
C GLY A 317 28.38 -10.77 -4.92
N VAL A 318 27.69 -9.65 -5.05
CA VAL A 318 26.45 -9.50 -5.83
C VAL A 318 26.65 -8.50 -6.97
N ALA A 319 25.96 -8.71 -8.10
CA ALA A 319 25.98 -7.77 -9.21
C ALA A 319 25.19 -6.51 -8.88
N ILE A 320 25.67 -5.35 -9.33
CA ILE A 320 25.09 -4.04 -9.03
C ILE A 320 24.86 -3.24 -10.30
N ARG A 321 23.70 -2.58 -10.36
CA ARG A 321 23.35 -1.64 -11.42
C ARG A 321 23.41 -0.21 -10.91
N LEU A 322 23.70 0.72 -11.82
CA LEU A 322 23.87 2.13 -11.53
C LEU A 322 22.87 2.96 -12.32
N GLY A 323 22.22 3.87 -11.63
CA GLY A 323 21.42 4.94 -12.22
C GLY A 323 22.07 6.28 -11.92
N ILE A 324 22.45 7.04 -12.95
CA ILE A 324 23.15 8.32 -12.75
C ILE A 324 22.14 9.45 -12.77
N GLY A 325 22.10 10.22 -11.67
CA GLY A 325 21.28 11.43 -11.57
C GLY A 325 22.00 12.64 -12.13
N GLY A 326 23.27 12.82 -11.78
CA GLY A 326 24.10 13.94 -12.22
C GLY A 326 24.51 14.87 -11.06
N ILE A 327 24.75 16.14 -11.38
CA ILE A 327 25.24 17.14 -10.43
C ILE A 327 24.27 18.32 -10.34
N ALA A 328 23.88 18.68 -9.12
CA ALA A 328 23.07 19.84 -8.79
C ALA A 328 23.95 21.00 -8.32
N ARG A 329 23.56 22.24 -8.62
CA ARG A 329 24.16 23.46 -8.05
C ARG A 329 23.35 24.01 -6.88
N GLY A 330 22.09 23.59 -6.74
CA GLY A 330 21.23 23.92 -5.62
C GLY A 330 20.29 22.80 -5.20
N ALA A 331 19.70 22.93 -4.01
CA ALA A 331 18.84 21.91 -3.44
C ALA A 331 17.58 21.63 -4.28
N GLY A 332 17.07 22.64 -5.01
CA GLY A 332 15.89 22.50 -5.87
C GLY A 332 16.08 21.53 -7.05
N GLU A 333 17.32 21.26 -7.46
CA GLU A 333 17.62 20.35 -8.58
C GLU A 333 17.69 18.89 -8.13
N LEU A 334 17.94 18.63 -6.84
CA LEU A 334 18.20 17.30 -6.30
C LEU A 334 17.09 16.29 -6.59
N ARG A 335 15.83 16.72 -6.53
CA ARG A 335 14.68 15.86 -6.83
C ARG A 335 14.63 15.46 -8.30
N GLY A 336 14.93 16.39 -9.21
CA GLY A 336 14.99 16.10 -10.65
C GLY A 336 16.09 15.09 -10.97
N LEU A 337 17.28 15.28 -10.39
CA LEU A 337 18.40 14.34 -10.56
C LEU A 337 18.12 12.99 -9.91
N TYR A 338 17.41 12.95 -8.78
CA TYR A 338 16.93 11.70 -8.21
C TYR A 338 16.02 10.95 -9.19
N LYS A 339 15.00 11.61 -9.74
CA LYS A 339 14.12 11.03 -10.77
C LYS A 339 14.92 10.53 -11.98
N GLN A 340 15.90 11.32 -12.44
CA GLN A 340 16.80 10.93 -13.54
C GLN A 340 17.62 9.68 -13.19
N SER A 341 18.15 9.59 -11.96
CA SER A 341 18.88 8.41 -11.50
C SER A 341 18.01 7.16 -11.52
N LEU A 342 16.71 7.29 -11.23
CA LEU A 342 15.76 6.17 -11.30
C LEU A 342 15.43 5.79 -12.74
N SER A 343 15.28 6.77 -13.65
CA SER A 343 15.04 6.49 -15.07
C SER A 343 16.19 5.74 -15.74
N GLY A 344 17.41 5.85 -15.22
CA GLY A 344 18.58 5.07 -15.65
C GLY A 344 18.57 3.61 -15.18
N LEU A 345 17.62 3.24 -14.31
CA LEU A 345 17.37 1.87 -13.84
C LEU A 345 16.07 1.39 -14.50
N ASP A 346 16.08 0.21 -15.12
CA ASP A 346 14.88 -0.30 -15.81
C ASP A 346 13.70 -0.44 -14.83
N ALA A 347 12.56 0.17 -15.15
CA ALA A 347 11.37 0.15 -14.30
C ALA A 347 10.81 -1.26 -14.09
N ALA A 348 10.97 -2.13 -15.09
CA ALA A 348 10.61 -3.55 -14.99
C ALA A 348 11.50 -4.33 -14.00
N GLU A 349 12.61 -3.75 -13.54
CA GLU A 349 13.56 -4.36 -12.61
C GLU A 349 13.68 -3.62 -11.27
N LEU A 350 13.26 -2.35 -11.21
CA LEU A 350 12.89 -1.68 -9.96
C LEU A 350 11.66 -2.32 -9.33
N PHE A 351 10.77 -2.84 -10.18
CA PHE A 351 9.54 -3.52 -9.81
C PHE A 351 9.31 -4.72 -10.75
N PRO A 352 10.11 -5.79 -10.66
CA PRO A 352 9.79 -7.04 -11.35
C PRO A 352 8.36 -7.39 -10.99
N ALA A 353 7.54 -7.66 -12.00
CA ALA A 353 6.22 -8.25 -11.79
C ALA A 353 6.41 -9.32 -10.71
N PRO A 354 5.73 -9.21 -9.56
CA PRO A 354 6.02 -10.05 -8.41
C PRO A 354 6.15 -11.49 -8.90
N GLY A 355 7.28 -12.13 -8.57
CA GLY A 355 7.41 -13.57 -8.75
C GLY A 355 6.15 -14.17 -8.19
N ARG A 356 5.45 -14.96 -9.01
CA ARG A 356 4.09 -15.45 -8.81
C ARG A 356 3.85 -16.00 -7.39
N ASP A 357 3.59 -15.13 -6.44
CA ASP A 357 2.67 -15.37 -5.34
C ASP A 357 1.35 -14.79 -5.84
N ALA A 358 0.59 -15.64 -6.51
CA ALA A 358 -0.68 -15.29 -7.13
C ALA A 358 -1.64 -14.76 -6.03
N GLY A 359 -1.76 -13.43 -5.91
CA GLY A 359 -2.79 -12.82 -5.05
C GLY A 359 -2.53 -11.39 -4.57
N PHE A 360 -1.28 -10.93 -4.49
CA PHE A 360 -1.00 -9.60 -3.91
C PHE A 360 -0.79 -8.50 -4.97
N VAL A 361 -1.83 -7.70 -5.20
CA VAL A 361 -1.76 -6.43 -5.97
C VAL A 361 -1.26 -5.35 -5.01
N GLY A 362 -0.22 -4.58 -5.33
CA GLY A 362 0.38 -3.56 -4.47
C GLY A 362 -0.52 -2.34 -4.23
N ARG A 363 -0.29 -1.63 -3.12
CA ARG A 363 -1.14 -0.52 -2.65
C ARG A 363 -1.47 0.55 -3.70
N ILE A 364 -0.48 0.94 -4.51
CA ILE A 364 -0.70 1.97 -5.55
C ILE A 364 -1.77 1.52 -6.54
N VAL A 365 -1.75 0.26 -6.95
CA VAL A 365 -2.71 -0.29 -7.90
C VAL A 365 -4.06 -0.55 -7.24
N ARG A 366 -4.09 -1.01 -5.98
CA ARG A 366 -5.33 -1.11 -5.19
C ARG A 366 -6.03 0.24 -5.05
N LEU A 367 -5.28 1.30 -4.74
CA LEU A 367 -5.81 2.67 -4.69
C LEU A 367 -6.36 3.12 -6.04
N ALA A 368 -5.64 2.86 -7.12
CA ALA A 368 -6.10 3.19 -8.45
C ALA A 368 -7.41 2.47 -8.82
N LEU A 369 -7.58 1.21 -8.40
CA LEU A 369 -8.83 0.45 -8.57
C LEU A 369 -9.98 1.03 -7.74
N LEU A 370 -9.76 1.38 -6.48
CA LEU A 370 -10.77 2.05 -5.65
C LEU A 370 -11.22 3.39 -6.23
N MET A 371 -10.29 4.14 -6.82
CA MET A 371 -10.62 5.40 -7.49
C MET A 371 -11.42 5.17 -8.77
N ILE A 372 -11.21 4.06 -9.49
CA ILE A 372 -12.08 3.67 -10.59
C ILE A 372 -13.48 3.43 -10.06
N GLU A 373 -13.63 2.62 -9.01
CA GLU A 373 -14.93 2.32 -8.42
C GLU A 373 -15.67 3.59 -7.96
N ALA A 374 -15.00 4.45 -7.18
CA ALA A 374 -15.59 5.66 -6.64
C ALA A 374 -15.95 6.69 -7.72
N ASP A 375 -15.08 6.91 -8.70
CA ASP A 375 -15.18 8.02 -9.65
C ASP A 375 -15.55 7.58 -11.08
N HIS A 376 -15.92 6.31 -11.31
CA HIS A 376 -16.20 5.80 -12.67
C HIS A 376 -17.21 6.66 -13.45
N ALA A 377 -18.16 7.29 -12.76
CA ALA A 377 -19.17 8.15 -13.37
C ALA A 377 -18.62 9.47 -13.94
N ASP A 378 -17.40 9.88 -13.58
CA ASP A 378 -16.76 11.08 -14.13
C ASP A 378 -16.19 10.82 -15.54
N PRO A 379 -16.70 11.47 -16.60
CA PRO A 379 -16.15 11.33 -17.95
C PRO A 379 -14.67 11.78 -18.05
N GLY A 380 -14.20 12.61 -17.13
CA GLY A 380 -12.81 13.10 -17.05
C GLY A 380 -11.84 12.16 -16.34
N LEU A 381 -12.30 11.01 -15.83
CA LEU A 381 -11.45 10.04 -15.15
C LEU A 381 -10.44 9.43 -16.13
N THR A 382 -9.16 9.76 -15.93
CA THR A 382 -8.04 9.31 -16.78
C THR A 382 -6.89 8.81 -15.94
N LEU A 383 -6.01 7.97 -16.52
CA LEU A 383 -4.78 7.53 -15.87
C LEU A 383 -3.93 8.72 -15.41
N ASN A 384 -3.86 9.80 -16.21
CA ASN A 384 -3.12 11.02 -15.83
C ASN A 384 -3.71 11.68 -14.58
N LEU A 385 -5.04 11.71 -14.46
CA LEU A 385 -5.71 12.24 -13.27
C LEU A 385 -5.40 11.39 -12.04
N LEU A 386 -5.47 10.06 -12.17
CA LEU A 386 -5.10 9.14 -11.08
C LEU A 386 -3.62 9.30 -10.70
N ALA A 387 -2.72 9.30 -11.68
CA ALA A 387 -1.29 9.47 -11.44
C ALA A 387 -1.00 10.78 -10.71
N LYS A 388 -1.65 11.89 -11.10
CA LYS A 388 -1.56 13.17 -10.41
C LYS A 388 -2.04 13.09 -8.96
N ARG A 389 -3.20 12.46 -8.70
CA ARG A 389 -3.76 12.30 -7.34
C ARG A 389 -2.93 11.37 -6.45
N LEU A 390 -2.24 10.40 -7.05
CA LEU A 390 -1.34 9.46 -6.37
C LEU A 390 0.12 9.94 -6.31
N GLU A 391 0.41 11.15 -6.82
CA GLU A 391 1.75 11.74 -6.88
C GLU A 391 2.78 10.92 -7.69
N LEU A 392 2.31 10.27 -8.76
CA LEU A 392 3.10 9.43 -9.66
C LEU A 392 3.19 10.03 -11.07
N THR A 393 4.19 9.60 -11.84
CA THR A 393 4.18 9.88 -13.27
C THR A 393 3.19 8.94 -13.99
N PRO A 394 2.50 9.39 -15.06
CA PRO A 394 1.56 8.55 -15.79
C PRO A 394 2.18 7.27 -16.33
N ASN A 395 3.40 7.34 -16.87
CA ASN A 395 4.11 6.18 -17.40
C ASN A 395 4.38 5.15 -16.30
N TYR A 396 4.77 5.61 -15.11
CA TYR A 396 5.02 4.73 -13.96
C TYR A 396 3.74 4.02 -13.53
N LEU A 397 2.64 4.76 -13.34
CA LEU A 397 1.36 4.15 -12.98
C LEU A 397 0.87 3.18 -14.07
N SER A 398 1.01 3.52 -15.35
CA SER A 398 0.60 2.64 -16.47
C SER A 398 1.32 1.30 -16.44
N ALA A 399 2.64 1.33 -16.27
CA ALA A 399 3.47 0.13 -16.24
C ALA A 399 3.15 -0.72 -15.01
N LEU A 400 3.10 -0.11 -13.83
CA LEU A 400 2.81 -0.78 -12.57
C LEU A 400 1.42 -1.44 -12.59
N PHE A 401 0.40 -0.69 -13.02
CA PHE A 401 -0.97 -1.16 -13.10
C PHE A 401 -1.11 -2.36 -14.04
N THR A 402 -0.44 -2.33 -15.20
CA THR A 402 -0.49 -3.46 -16.15
C THR A 402 0.30 -4.66 -15.64
N ALA A 403 1.45 -4.43 -15.00
CA ALA A 403 2.29 -5.49 -14.44
C ALA A 403 1.57 -6.26 -13.33
N GLU A 404 0.81 -5.57 -12.48
CA GLU A 404 0.12 -6.19 -11.34
C GLU A 404 -1.27 -6.73 -11.67
N THR A 405 -2.04 -6.06 -12.54
CA THR A 405 -3.40 -6.51 -12.88
C THR A 405 -3.49 -7.33 -14.18
N GLY A 406 -2.40 -7.41 -14.95
CA GLY A 406 -2.35 -8.06 -16.25
C GLY A 406 -3.11 -7.34 -17.38
N ARG A 407 -3.77 -6.20 -17.11
CA ARG A 407 -4.53 -5.42 -18.10
C ARG A 407 -4.29 -3.91 -17.92
N PRO A 408 -4.40 -3.10 -18.98
CA PRO A 408 -4.28 -1.65 -18.86
C PRO A 408 -5.42 -1.01 -18.06
N PHE A 409 -5.15 0.15 -17.45
CA PHE A 409 -6.16 0.97 -16.74
C PHE A 409 -7.46 1.20 -17.53
N THR A 410 -7.33 1.55 -18.83
CA THR A 410 -8.50 1.86 -19.68
C THR A 410 -9.43 0.67 -19.86
N TRP A 411 -8.88 -0.55 -19.83
CA TRP A 411 -9.65 -1.79 -19.87
C TRP A 411 -10.49 -1.95 -18.59
N HIS A 412 -9.88 -1.76 -17.42
CA HIS A 412 -10.57 -1.87 -16.12
C HIS A 412 -11.67 -0.83 -15.95
N LEU A 413 -11.39 0.43 -16.27
CA LEU A 413 -12.39 1.49 -16.22
C LEU A 413 -13.57 1.20 -17.16
N SER A 414 -13.28 0.78 -18.40
CA SER A 414 -14.35 0.43 -19.35
C SER A 414 -15.16 -0.76 -18.88
N ARG A 415 -14.51 -1.80 -18.34
CA ARG A 415 -15.18 -2.98 -17.84
C ARG A 415 -16.13 -2.65 -16.70
N TYR A 416 -15.64 -1.91 -15.70
CA TYR A 416 -16.44 -1.48 -14.54
C TYR A 416 -17.66 -0.67 -14.97
N ARG A 417 -17.49 0.32 -15.87
CA ARG A 417 -18.60 1.12 -16.40
C ARG A 417 -19.64 0.28 -17.14
N ILE A 418 -19.22 -0.70 -17.92
CA ILE A 418 -20.13 -1.59 -18.65
C ILE A 418 -20.90 -2.50 -17.69
N ASP A 419 -20.24 -3.06 -16.68
CA ASP A 419 -20.91 -3.91 -15.69
C ASP A 419 -21.91 -3.10 -14.86
N ARG A 420 -21.59 -1.85 -14.49
CA ARG A 420 -22.56 -0.94 -13.87
C ARG A 420 -23.73 -0.59 -14.80
N ALA A 421 -23.46 -0.40 -16.09
CA ALA A 421 -24.50 -0.14 -17.08
C ALA A 421 -25.45 -1.33 -17.23
N LYS A 422 -24.95 -2.57 -17.21
CA LYS A 422 -25.78 -3.79 -17.24
C LYS A 422 -26.76 -3.83 -16.07
N ALA A 423 -26.29 -3.52 -14.86
CA ALA A 423 -27.14 -3.46 -13.67
C ALA A 423 -28.25 -2.41 -13.85
N LEU A 424 -27.90 -1.17 -14.23
CA LEU A 424 -28.88 -0.11 -14.47
C LEU A 424 -29.90 -0.45 -15.57
N LEU A 425 -29.48 -1.13 -16.63
CA LEU A 425 -30.38 -1.56 -17.71
C LEU A 425 -31.40 -2.63 -17.26
N ARG A 426 -31.03 -3.48 -16.30
CA ARG A 426 -31.87 -4.56 -15.75
C ARG A 426 -32.80 -4.05 -14.64
N GLU A 427 -32.29 -3.17 -13.79
CA GLU A 427 -32.94 -2.76 -12.56
C GLU A 427 -33.80 -1.50 -12.73
N THR A 428 -33.64 -0.76 -13.83
CA THR A 428 -34.29 0.56 -13.99
C THR A 428 -34.92 0.77 -15.37
N ASN A 429 -35.87 1.70 -15.43
CA ASN A 429 -36.48 2.19 -16.68
C ASN A 429 -35.75 3.40 -17.30
N MET A 430 -34.51 3.69 -16.87
CA MET A 430 -33.71 4.79 -17.41
C MET A 430 -33.50 4.63 -18.91
N LYS A 431 -33.59 5.71 -19.69
CA LYS A 431 -33.29 5.67 -21.13
C LYS A 431 -31.80 5.37 -21.35
N VAL A 432 -31.46 4.73 -22.47
CA VAL A 432 -30.07 4.31 -22.79
C VAL A 432 -29.07 5.46 -22.67
N TYR A 433 -29.43 6.67 -23.12
CA TYR A 433 -28.54 7.84 -22.99
C TYR A 433 -28.33 8.28 -21.53
N GLN A 434 -29.34 8.10 -20.66
CA GLN A 434 -29.23 8.40 -19.24
C GLN A 434 -28.31 7.40 -18.55
N VAL A 435 -28.43 6.12 -18.89
CA VAL A 435 -27.53 5.07 -18.40
C VAL A 435 -26.09 5.37 -18.81
N GLY A 436 -25.85 5.69 -20.08
CA GLY A 436 -24.52 6.08 -20.57
C GLY A 436 -23.92 7.25 -19.78
N LYS A 437 -24.70 8.31 -19.55
CA LYS A 437 -24.26 9.45 -18.73
C LYS A 437 -23.97 9.06 -17.28
N GLN A 438 -24.81 8.22 -16.68
CA GLN A 438 -24.67 7.79 -15.28
C GLN A 438 -23.38 7.00 -15.03
N VAL A 439 -22.89 6.27 -16.04
CA VAL A 439 -21.65 5.49 -15.95
C VAL A 439 -20.45 6.21 -16.57
N GLY A 440 -20.55 7.51 -16.86
CA GLY A 440 -19.42 8.34 -17.30
C GLY A 440 -19.14 8.36 -18.81
N TYR A 441 -20.12 8.00 -19.65
CA TYR A 441 -20.07 8.23 -21.10
C TYR A 441 -20.96 9.41 -21.49
N ALA A 442 -20.34 10.50 -21.92
CA ALA A 442 -21.06 11.68 -22.41
C ALA A 442 -21.75 11.43 -23.76
N ASP A 443 -21.13 10.62 -24.63
CA ASP A 443 -21.61 10.29 -25.97
C ASP A 443 -22.35 8.94 -25.95
N GLN A 444 -23.66 8.98 -26.24
CA GLN A 444 -24.52 7.80 -26.31
C GLN A 444 -24.14 6.83 -27.44
N ALA A 445 -23.73 7.33 -28.61
CA ALA A 445 -23.37 6.51 -29.75
C ALA A 445 -22.04 5.78 -29.51
N TYR A 446 -21.08 6.45 -28.85
CA TYR A 446 -19.86 5.80 -28.37
C TYR A 446 -20.17 4.72 -27.34
N PHE A 447 -20.96 5.04 -26.30
CA PHE A 447 -21.38 4.08 -25.28
C PHE A 447 -22.04 2.85 -25.89
N SER A 448 -22.99 3.03 -26.81
CA SER A 448 -23.75 1.92 -27.41
C SER A 448 -22.84 0.99 -28.24
N ARG A 449 -21.88 1.55 -28.98
CA ARG A 449 -20.88 0.77 -29.73
C ARG A 449 -19.96 -0.02 -28.81
N LEU A 450 -19.44 0.63 -27.76
CA LEU A 450 -18.57 -0.03 -26.78
C LEU A 450 -19.31 -1.13 -26.01
N PHE A 451 -20.53 -0.86 -25.58
CA PHE A 451 -21.37 -1.86 -24.90
C PHE A 451 -21.62 -3.07 -25.79
N LYS A 452 -22.00 -2.86 -27.07
CA LYS A 452 -22.15 -3.98 -28.02
C LYS A 452 -20.86 -4.75 -28.24
N ALA A 453 -19.71 -4.08 -28.32
CA ALA A 453 -18.42 -4.74 -28.48
C ALA A 453 -18.03 -5.61 -27.27
N VAL A 454 -18.37 -5.17 -26.04
CA VAL A 454 -18.02 -5.89 -24.80
C VAL A 454 -19.05 -6.97 -24.45
N VAL A 455 -20.33 -6.74 -24.74
CA VAL A 455 -21.46 -7.57 -24.28
C VAL A 455 -22.03 -8.45 -25.39
N GLY A 456 -21.77 -8.13 -26.66
CA GLY A 456 -22.31 -8.83 -27.84
C GLY A 456 -23.67 -8.29 -28.31
N ALA A 457 -24.42 -7.61 -27.45
CA ALA A 457 -25.71 -7.00 -27.77
C ALA A 457 -25.70 -5.50 -27.44
N SER A 458 -26.49 -4.70 -28.16
CA SER A 458 -26.68 -3.29 -27.84
C SER A 458 -27.38 -3.11 -26.48
N PRO A 459 -27.25 -1.93 -25.82
CA PRO A 459 -27.95 -1.67 -24.56
C PRO A 459 -29.47 -1.86 -24.61
N GLY A 460 -30.08 -1.60 -25.78
CA GLY A 460 -31.51 -1.80 -26.00
C GLY A 460 -31.88 -3.27 -26.08
N GLU A 461 -31.17 -4.03 -26.91
CA GLU A 461 -31.34 -5.49 -27.07
C GLU A 461 -31.10 -6.24 -25.75
N TYR A 462 -30.07 -5.83 -25.01
CA TYR A 462 -29.73 -6.40 -23.70
C TYR A 462 -30.86 -6.22 -22.67
N ARG A 463 -31.58 -5.09 -22.72
CA ARG A 463 -32.74 -4.83 -21.84
C ARG A 463 -33.95 -5.69 -22.23
N SER A 464 -34.20 -5.84 -23.53
CA SER A 464 -35.34 -6.61 -24.03
C SER A 464 -35.17 -8.13 -23.93
N GLY A 465 -33.99 -8.60 -23.50
CA GLY A 465 -33.68 -10.04 -23.39
C GLY A 465 -33.57 -10.75 -24.74
N ALA A 466 -33.30 -10.02 -25.83
CA ALA A 466 -33.18 -10.62 -27.15
C ALA A 466 -31.82 -11.33 -27.29
N PRO A 467 -31.74 -12.54 -27.88
CA PRO A 467 -30.46 -13.20 -28.14
C PRO A 467 -29.63 -12.38 -29.14
N ALA A 468 -28.31 -12.43 -29.00
CA ALA A 468 -27.38 -11.89 -30.00
C ALA A 468 -27.41 -12.80 -31.24
N ASP A 469 -27.74 -12.23 -32.41
CA ASP A 469 -27.66 -12.90 -33.73
C ASP A 469 -26.21 -13.18 -34.16
#